data_AF-A0A7W1I1T2-F1
#
_entry.id   AF-A0A7W1I1T2-F1
#
_cell.length_a   1.000
_cell.length_b   1.000
_cell.length_c   1.000
_cell.angle_alpha   90.00
_cell.angle_beta   90.00
_cell.angle_gamma   90.00
#
_symmetry.space_group_name_H-M   'P 1'
#
loop_
_entity.id
_entity.type
_entity.pdbx_description
1 polymer ?
#
loop_
_entity_poly.entity_id
_entity_poly.type
_entity_poly.pdbx_seq_one_letter_code
_entity_poly.pdbx_strand_id
1 'polypeptide(L)'
;MRDAHIATGIANALTPAQARVGGWVEVSPLSILDIRAGVDPSAYFGTFNALQSFERYDEPFDKDDRDARGGAKAGRGARTYVAPTLKLKAGPVLAAATSEFEWWRSNAKGVMFYEPTRDTLLKSDGDRLVTSTSVLMYQTQMRSGTLSAGLIYNFMNVFDAPENRIRKLGVIGVREFAGRRLHLPNARLTMVVAKYLEDPSKEGQWTAAMAVGFRTR
;
A
#
# COMPACT_ATOMS: atom_id res chain seq x y z
N MET A 1 -21.97 3.45 12.23
CA MET A 1 -20.63 4.05 12.39
C MET A 1 -20.23 3.81 13.84
N ARG A 2 -18.94 3.59 14.15
CA ARG A 2 -18.48 3.44 15.54
C ARG A 2 -18.05 4.81 16.08
N ASP A 3 -18.26 5.00 17.37
CA ASP A 3 -17.86 6.20 18.12
C ASP A 3 -16.34 6.30 18.27
N ALA A 4 -15.90 7.36 18.95
CA ALA A 4 -14.50 7.60 19.20
C ALA A 4 -13.83 6.39 19.86
N HIS A 5 -12.75 5.90 19.27
CA HIS A 5 -12.05 4.72 19.76
C HIS A 5 -10.55 4.79 19.49
N ILE A 6 -9.83 3.96 20.23
CA ILE A 6 -8.40 3.73 20.06
C ILE A 6 -8.22 2.25 19.77
N ALA A 7 -7.43 1.95 18.76
CA ALA A 7 -7.05 0.59 18.40
C ALA A 7 -5.53 0.50 18.30
N THR A 8 -5.01 -0.69 18.56
CA THR A 8 -3.59 -1.00 18.33
C THR A 8 -3.51 -2.34 17.62
N GLY A 9 -2.41 -2.56 16.91
CA GLY A 9 -2.23 -3.84 16.24
C GLY A 9 -0.83 -4.05 15.71
N ILE A 10 -0.63 -5.28 15.26
CA ILE A 10 0.58 -5.74 14.60
C ILE A 10 0.22 -6.16 13.19
N ALA A 11 1.06 -5.80 12.22
CA ALA A 11 0.96 -6.23 10.84
C ALA A 11 2.28 -6.90 10.44
N ASN A 12 2.21 -7.88 9.55
CA ASN A 12 3.40 -8.51 8.99
C ASN A 12 3.21 -8.77 7.51
N ALA A 13 4.28 -8.61 6.75
CA ALA A 13 4.35 -8.98 5.35
C ALA A 13 5.61 -9.83 5.14
N LEU A 14 5.42 -11.03 4.61
CA LEU A 14 6.50 -11.92 4.23
C LEU A 14 6.41 -12.16 2.73
N THR A 15 7.45 -11.79 2.02
CA THR A 15 7.61 -12.09 0.60
C THR A 15 8.98 -12.77 0.41
N PRO A 16 9.22 -13.40 -0.75
CA PRO A 16 10.54 -13.89 -1.06
C PRO A 16 11.64 -12.82 -1.05
N ALA A 17 11.31 -11.53 -1.16
CA ALA A 17 12.25 -10.39 -1.20
C ALA A 17 12.50 -9.75 0.18
N GLN A 18 11.52 -9.79 1.08
CA GLN A 18 11.62 -9.16 2.39
C GLN A 18 10.68 -9.76 3.45
N ALA A 19 11.05 -9.58 4.71
CA ALA A 19 10.14 -9.66 5.85
C ALA A 19 9.94 -8.27 6.46
N ARG A 20 8.70 -7.88 6.71
CA ARG A 20 8.31 -6.63 7.38
C ARG A 20 7.40 -6.96 8.54
N VAL A 21 7.66 -6.35 9.69
CA VAL A 21 6.81 -6.45 10.89
C VAL A 21 6.55 -5.05 11.38
N GLY A 22 5.29 -4.70 11.55
CA GLY A 22 4.83 -3.36 11.85
C GLY A 22 3.95 -3.30 13.08
N GLY A 23 4.18 -2.31 13.94
CA GLY A 23 3.28 -1.96 15.03
C GLY A 23 2.56 -0.66 14.72
N TRP A 24 1.28 -0.56 15.06
CA TRP A 24 0.51 0.66 14.83
C TRP A 24 -0.48 0.97 15.96
N VAL A 25 -0.79 2.25 16.06
CA VAL A 25 -1.87 2.82 16.89
C VAL A 25 -2.80 3.60 15.97
N GLU A 26 -4.10 3.42 16.13
CA GLU A 26 -5.13 4.14 15.40
C GLU A 26 -6.05 4.84 16.40
N VAL A 27 -6.33 6.11 16.14
CA VAL A 27 -7.31 6.88 16.88
C VAL A 27 -8.36 7.37 15.90
N SER A 28 -9.62 7.13 16.22
CA SER A 28 -10.76 7.62 15.46
C SER A 28 -11.45 8.70 16.28
N PRO A 29 -11.03 9.97 16.23
CA PRO A 29 -11.67 11.03 17.01
C PRO A 29 -13.13 11.27 16.59
N LEU A 30 -13.44 10.98 15.32
CA LEU A 30 -14.77 11.14 14.72
C LEU A 30 -15.09 9.89 13.89
N SER A 31 -16.37 9.55 13.74
CA SER A 31 -16.80 8.41 12.92
C SER A 31 -16.38 8.46 11.44
N ILE A 32 -15.96 9.64 10.96
CA ILE A 32 -15.55 9.89 9.57
C ILE A 32 -14.04 10.03 9.41
N LEU A 33 -13.27 10.08 10.51
CA LEU A 33 -11.82 10.32 10.48
C LEU A 33 -11.12 9.32 11.37
N ASP A 34 -10.22 8.55 10.78
CA ASP A 34 -9.23 7.75 11.50
C ASP A 34 -7.85 8.32 11.26
N ILE A 35 -7.00 8.31 12.29
CA ILE A 35 -5.59 8.67 12.20
C ILE A 35 -4.79 7.49 12.72
N ARG A 36 -4.03 6.85 11.84
CA ARG A 36 -3.13 5.76 12.19
C ARG A 36 -1.68 6.23 12.17
N ALA A 37 -0.90 5.85 13.17
CA ALA A 37 0.54 6.02 13.17
C ALA A 37 1.21 4.67 13.42
N GLY A 38 2.36 4.43 12.78
CA GLY A 38 3.04 3.15 12.93
C GLY A 38 4.51 3.18 12.56
N VAL A 39 5.17 2.06 12.88
CA VAL A 39 6.57 1.79 12.57
C VAL A 39 6.70 0.37 12.06
N ASP A 40 7.38 0.22 10.92
CA ASP A 40 7.53 -1.02 10.17
C ASP A 40 9.02 -1.32 9.89
N PRO A 41 9.77 -1.91 10.83
CA PRO A 41 11.06 -2.51 10.53
C PRO A 41 10.94 -3.60 9.46
N SER A 42 11.91 -3.63 8.56
CA SER A 42 11.99 -4.54 7.42
C SER A 42 13.39 -5.14 7.30
N ALA A 43 13.46 -6.44 7.03
CA ALA A 43 14.66 -7.15 6.64
C ALA A 43 14.53 -7.55 5.16
N TYR A 44 15.49 -7.12 4.35
CA TYR A 44 15.57 -7.43 2.93
C TYR A 44 16.54 -8.58 2.73
N PHE A 45 16.15 -9.55 1.92
CA PHE A 45 16.93 -10.78 1.72
C PHE A 45 17.93 -10.68 0.56
N GLY A 46 17.87 -9.62 -0.25
CA GLY A 46 18.71 -9.43 -1.45
C GLY A 46 18.25 -10.26 -2.66
N THR A 47 17.24 -11.10 -2.49
CA THR A 47 16.53 -11.83 -3.55
C THR A 47 15.68 -10.87 -4.39
N PHE A 48 15.47 -11.19 -5.67
CA PHE A 48 14.71 -10.36 -6.63
C PHE A 48 15.23 -8.92 -6.77
N ASN A 49 16.54 -8.74 -6.62
CA ASN A 49 17.22 -7.45 -6.67
C ASN A 49 16.68 -6.41 -5.67
N ALA A 50 16.20 -6.87 -4.50
CA ALA A 50 15.78 -6.00 -3.42
C ALA A 50 16.98 -5.32 -2.73
N LEU A 51 16.81 -4.06 -2.31
CA LEU A 51 17.85 -3.25 -1.66
C LEU A 51 19.11 -3.05 -2.53
N GLN A 52 18.95 -3.12 -3.85
CA GLN A 52 19.98 -2.71 -4.80
C GLN A 52 20.23 -1.21 -4.68
N SER A 53 21.49 -0.79 -4.77
CA SER A 53 21.89 0.60 -4.58
C SER A 53 21.97 1.41 -5.86
N PHE A 54 21.61 2.68 -5.75
CA PHE A 54 21.63 3.69 -6.79
C PHE A 54 22.31 4.96 -6.25
N GLU A 55 22.80 5.81 -7.15
CA GLU A 55 23.46 7.08 -6.87
C GLU A 55 22.50 8.27 -7.04
N ARG A 56 21.51 8.17 -7.93
CA ARG A 56 20.58 9.25 -8.31
C ARG A 56 19.15 8.73 -8.54
N TYR A 57 18.16 9.62 -8.41
CA TYR A 57 16.74 9.30 -8.55
C TYR A 57 16.30 9.04 -10.00
N ASP A 58 17.01 9.63 -10.96
CA ASP A 58 16.76 9.53 -12.41
C ASP A 58 17.40 8.29 -13.03
N GLU A 59 18.09 7.46 -12.24
CA GLU A 59 18.65 6.21 -12.73
C GLU A 59 17.55 5.21 -13.07
N PRO A 60 17.62 4.54 -14.24
CA PRO A 60 16.68 3.49 -14.58
C PRO A 60 16.70 2.36 -13.53
N PHE A 61 15.52 2.02 -13.01
CA PHE A 61 15.32 1.00 -11.98
C PHE A 61 14.21 0.01 -12.33
N ASP A 62 13.88 -0.10 -13.62
CA ASP A 62 12.93 -1.11 -14.08
C ASP A 62 13.47 -2.53 -13.82
N LYS A 63 12.66 -3.54 -14.15
CA LYS A 63 13.07 -4.93 -13.88
C LYS A 63 14.35 -5.30 -14.64
N ASP A 64 14.42 -4.97 -15.92
CA ASP A 64 15.50 -5.41 -16.79
C ASP A 64 16.81 -4.69 -16.42
N ASP A 65 16.73 -3.40 -16.08
CA ASP A 65 17.86 -2.61 -15.58
C ASP A 65 18.40 -3.16 -14.24
N ARG A 66 17.50 -3.51 -13.32
CA ARG A 66 17.88 -4.08 -12.02
C ARG A 66 18.52 -5.45 -12.17
N ASP A 67 17.96 -6.29 -13.03
CA ASP A 67 18.49 -7.62 -13.35
C ASP A 67 19.88 -7.52 -14.01
N ALA A 68 20.08 -6.55 -14.91
CA ALA A 68 21.37 -6.30 -15.57
C ALA A 68 22.44 -5.74 -14.61
N ARG A 69 22.06 -4.82 -13.71
CA ARG A 69 23.00 -4.22 -12.74
C ARG A 69 23.45 -5.21 -11.68
N GLY A 70 22.57 -6.11 -11.23
CA GLY A 70 22.85 -7.07 -10.16
C GLY A 70 23.34 -6.44 -8.85
N GLY A 71 24.00 -7.23 -8.00
CA GLY A 71 24.64 -6.70 -6.79
C GLY A 71 23.68 -6.34 -5.65
N ALA A 72 22.46 -6.84 -5.66
CA ALA A 72 21.54 -6.73 -4.54
C ALA A 72 22.10 -7.41 -3.29
N LYS A 73 21.85 -6.79 -2.13
CA LYS A 73 22.41 -7.22 -0.85
C LYS A 73 21.32 -7.36 0.19
N ALA A 74 21.53 -8.28 1.12
CA ALA A 74 20.73 -8.32 2.32
C ALA A 74 20.94 -7.03 3.13
N GLY A 75 19.87 -6.55 3.75
CA GLY A 75 19.89 -5.29 4.47
C GLY A 75 18.67 -5.13 5.36
N ARG A 76 18.56 -3.97 5.98
CA ARG A 76 17.48 -3.59 6.88
C ARG A 76 17.03 -2.19 6.54
N GLY A 77 15.73 -1.98 6.60
CA GLY A 77 15.12 -0.66 6.55
C GLY A 77 14.06 -0.52 7.60
N ALA A 78 13.60 0.70 7.80
CA ALA A 78 12.45 0.99 8.62
C ALA A 78 11.65 2.10 7.98
N ARG A 79 10.34 1.95 8.07
CA ARG A 79 9.38 3.00 7.77
C ARG A 79 8.69 3.44 9.04
N THR A 80 8.58 4.73 9.26
CA THR A 80 7.57 5.30 10.17
C THR A 80 6.53 6.03 9.34
N TYR A 81 5.28 6.05 9.77
CA TYR A 81 4.22 6.72 9.02
C TYR A 81 3.11 7.30 9.88
N VAL A 82 2.38 8.25 9.28
CA VAL A 82 1.08 8.76 9.76
C VAL A 82 0.10 8.70 8.59
N ALA A 83 -1.08 8.15 8.84
CA ALA A 83 -2.09 7.83 7.83
C ALA A 83 -3.49 8.28 8.27
N PRO A 84 -3.87 9.55 7.99
CA PRO A 84 -5.27 9.96 8.05
C PRO A 84 -6.12 9.24 7.00
N THR A 85 -7.30 8.79 7.42
CA THR A 85 -8.34 8.22 6.56
C THR A 85 -9.65 8.96 6.78
N LEU A 86 -10.16 9.60 5.72
CA LEU A 86 -11.50 10.17 5.70
C LEU A 86 -12.47 9.17 5.08
N LYS A 87 -13.65 9.01 5.69
CA LYS A 87 -14.68 8.06 5.26
C LYS A 87 -16.04 8.72 5.25
N LEU A 88 -16.78 8.51 4.17
CA LEU A 88 -18.13 9.02 4.00
C LEU A 88 -19.04 7.89 3.53
N LYS A 89 -20.27 7.89 4.06
CA LYS A 89 -21.34 7.00 3.60
C LYS A 89 -22.63 7.80 3.51
N ALA A 90 -23.21 7.87 2.31
CA ALA A 90 -24.48 8.51 2.05
C ALA A 90 -25.38 7.52 1.30
N GLY A 91 -26.31 6.88 2.02
CA GLY A 91 -27.14 5.81 1.47
C GLY A 91 -26.29 4.65 0.93
N PRO A 92 -26.45 4.26 -0.36
CA PRO A 92 -25.65 3.21 -0.98
C PRO A 92 -24.26 3.67 -1.41
N VAL A 93 -23.94 4.97 -1.35
CA VAL A 93 -22.65 5.50 -1.80
C VAL A 93 -21.66 5.50 -0.63
N LEU A 94 -20.47 4.98 -0.89
CA LEU A 94 -19.32 4.95 0.01
C LEU A 94 -18.17 5.71 -0.64
N ALA A 95 -17.49 6.56 0.12
CA ALA A 95 -16.23 7.14 -0.30
C ALA A 95 -15.21 7.04 0.83
N ALA A 96 -13.95 6.84 0.49
CA ALA A 96 -12.86 6.95 1.44
C ALA A 96 -11.60 7.48 0.77
N ALA A 97 -10.82 8.27 1.50
CA ALA A 97 -9.52 8.77 1.08
C ALA A 97 -8.54 8.55 2.22
N THR A 98 -7.44 7.85 1.93
CA THR A 98 -6.34 7.60 2.86
C THR A 98 -5.09 8.24 2.30
N SER A 99 -4.31 8.93 3.13
CA SER A 99 -2.99 9.46 2.76
C SER A 99 -1.96 9.01 3.79
N GLU A 100 -1.01 8.18 3.41
CA GLU A 100 0.14 7.77 4.21
C GLU A 100 1.31 8.72 3.96
N PHE A 101 1.72 9.47 4.99
CA PHE A 101 2.98 10.21 5.01
C PHE A 101 4.03 9.32 5.65
N GLU A 102 5.11 9.07 4.94
CA GLU A 102 6.08 8.05 5.29
C GLU A 102 7.48 8.64 5.38
N TRP A 103 8.24 8.19 6.38
CA TRP A 103 9.66 8.48 6.54
C TRP A 103 10.42 7.16 6.53
N TRP A 104 11.44 7.08 5.69
CA TRP A 104 12.19 5.87 5.43
C TRP A 104 13.66 6.03 5.80
N ARG A 105 14.27 4.97 6.33
CA ARG A 105 15.72 4.82 6.49
C ARG A 105 16.13 3.39 6.21
N SER A 106 17.35 3.21 5.72
CA SER A 106 17.93 1.92 5.39
C SER A 106 19.41 1.87 5.73
N ASN A 107 19.95 0.68 5.95
CA ASN A 107 21.39 0.46 6.08
C ASN A 107 22.05 0.04 4.76
N ALA A 108 21.36 0.26 3.62
CA ALA A 108 21.94 0.07 2.30
C ALA A 108 23.24 0.88 2.16
N LYS A 109 24.23 0.29 1.46
CA LYS A 109 25.57 0.89 1.38
C LYS A 109 25.66 2.08 0.42
N GLY A 110 24.82 2.14 -0.61
CA GLY A 110 24.79 3.26 -1.54
C GLY A 110 23.90 4.41 -1.09
N VAL A 111 23.94 5.50 -1.85
CA VAL A 111 23.18 6.74 -1.57
C VAL A 111 21.68 6.48 -1.54
N MET A 112 21.19 5.68 -2.47
CA MET A 112 19.79 5.29 -2.58
C MET A 112 19.66 3.77 -2.63
N PHE A 113 18.45 3.29 -2.36
CA PHE A 113 18.08 1.88 -2.49
C PHE A 113 16.71 1.74 -3.13
N TYR A 114 16.50 0.62 -3.83
CA TYR A 114 15.18 0.26 -4.37
C TYR A 114 14.29 -0.37 -3.28
N GLU A 115 13.11 0.21 -3.08
CA GLU A 115 12.07 -0.28 -2.17
C GLU A 115 11.02 -1.08 -2.96
N PRO A 116 10.95 -2.42 -2.82
CA PRO A 116 10.12 -3.28 -3.68
C PRO A 116 8.61 -3.19 -3.45
N THR A 117 8.13 -2.83 -2.26
CA THR A 117 6.70 -2.61 -1.97
C THR A 117 6.17 -1.28 -2.48
N ARG A 118 7.02 -0.26 -2.56
CA ARG A 118 6.69 1.05 -3.14
C ARG A 118 7.07 1.13 -4.61
N ASP A 119 7.96 0.25 -5.06
CA ASP A 119 8.46 0.17 -6.43
C ASP A 119 9.09 1.50 -6.87
N THR A 120 9.98 2.01 -6.03
CA THR A 120 10.64 3.32 -6.21
C THR A 120 12.01 3.35 -5.54
N LEU A 121 12.79 4.38 -5.85
CA LEU A 121 14.08 4.64 -5.21
C LEU A 121 13.90 5.56 -4.02
N LEU A 122 14.60 5.24 -2.92
CA LEU A 122 14.61 6.03 -1.70
C LEU A 122 16.04 6.26 -1.22
N LYS A 123 16.32 7.44 -0.66
CA LYS A 123 17.59 7.71 0.04
C LYS A 123 17.78 6.75 1.22
N SER A 124 18.99 6.21 1.34
CA SER A 124 19.34 5.27 2.41
C SER A 124 19.37 5.95 3.78
N ASP A 125 19.89 7.18 3.87
CA ASP A 125 20.05 7.94 5.11
C ASP A 125 18.78 8.63 5.59
N GLY A 126 17.79 8.81 4.71
CA GLY A 126 16.51 9.38 5.05
C GLY A 126 15.73 9.87 3.82
N ASP A 127 14.54 9.32 3.61
CA ASP A 127 13.63 9.82 2.56
C ASP A 127 12.20 9.99 3.07
N ARG A 128 11.41 10.74 2.31
CA ARG A 128 10.00 11.01 2.58
C ARG A 128 9.19 10.76 1.33
N LEU A 129 8.05 10.11 1.52
CA LEU A 129 7.07 9.97 0.44
C LEU A 129 5.65 10.07 0.99
N VAL A 130 4.72 10.36 0.09
CA VAL A 130 3.29 10.29 0.36
C VAL A 130 2.65 9.27 -0.56
N THR A 131 1.82 8.39 0.00
CA THR A 131 0.96 7.48 -0.76
C THR A 131 -0.49 7.84 -0.45
N SER A 132 -1.31 8.14 -1.46
CA SER A 132 -2.74 8.39 -1.29
C SER A 132 -3.57 7.39 -2.07
N THR A 133 -4.61 6.85 -1.43
CA THR A 133 -5.61 5.99 -2.06
C THR A 133 -7.00 6.56 -1.82
N SER A 134 -7.73 6.79 -2.90
CA SER A 134 -9.11 7.26 -2.86
C SER A 134 -10.03 6.24 -3.54
N VAL A 135 -11.15 5.94 -2.91
CA VAL A 135 -12.18 5.05 -3.44
C VAL A 135 -13.55 5.73 -3.41
N LEU A 136 -14.34 5.48 -4.45
CA LEU A 136 -15.75 5.85 -4.53
C LEU A 136 -16.51 4.62 -5.01
N MET A 137 -17.45 4.13 -4.22
CA MET A 137 -18.16 2.87 -4.48
C MET A 137 -19.66 3.02 -4.29
N TYR A 138 -20.41 2.25 -5.06
CA TYR A 138 -21.82 1.98 -4.84
C TYR A 138 -21.98 0.61 -4.19
N GLN A 139 -22.73 0.53 -3.10
CA GLN A 139 -23.01 -0.66 -2.33
C GLN A 139 -24.44 -1.14 -2.58
N THR A 140 -24.59 -2.40 -3.00
CA THR A 140 -25.87 -3.09 -3.13
C THR A 140 -25.97 -4.26 -2.15
N GLN A 141 -27.17 -4.43 -1.58
CA GLN A 141 -27.48 -5.58 -0.74
C GLN A 141 -27.95 -6.75 -1.59
N MET A 142 -27.43 -7.93 -1.31
CA MET A 142 -27.82 -9.18 -1.95
C MET A 142 -28.29 -10.17 -0.89
N ARG A 143 -29.09 -11.17 -1.30
CA ARG A 143 -29.51 -12.26 -0.41
C ARG A 143 -28.33 -12.99 0.27
N SER A 144 -27.17 -13.04 -0.39
CA SER A 144 -25.97 -13.74 0.06
C SER A 144 -24.85 -12.82 0.58
N GLY A 145 -25.18 -11.58 0.94
CA GLY A 145 -24.24 -10.61 1.51
C GLY A 145 -24.28 -9.27 0.78
N THR A 146 -23.13 -8.61 0.67
CA THR A 146 -23.05 -7.26 0.10
C THR A 146 -22.11 -7.26 -1.10
N LEU A 147 -22.43 -6.46 -2.11
CA LEU A 147 -21.53 -6.18 -3.23
C LEU A 147 -21.30 -4.68 -3.30
N SER A 148 -20.05 -4.27 -3.32
CA SER A 148 -19.64 -2.89 -3.58
C SER A 148 -18.79 -2.85 -4.83
N ALA A 149 -19.01 -1.86 -5.69
CA ALA A 149 -18.18 -1.65 -6.88
C ALA A 149 -18.01 -0.15 -7.14
N GLY A 150 -16.88 0.23 -7.72
CA GLY A 150 -16.66 1.61 -8.14
C GLY A 150 -15.24 1.89 -8.57
N LEU A 151 -14.79 3.11 -8.34
CA LEU A 151 -13.51 3.63 -8.80
C LEU A 151 -12.48 3.64 -7.67
N ILE A 152 -11.22 3.43 -8.04
CA ILE A 152 -10.06 3.58 -7.17
C ILE A 152 -8.99 4.42 -7.87
N TYR A 153 -8.46 5.40 -7.15
CA TYR A 153 -7.33 6.20 -7.57
C TYR A 153 -6.20 6.04 -6.57
N ASN A 154 -4.99 5.83 -7.07
CA ASN A 154 -3.78 5.76 -6.27
C ASN A 154 -2.77 6.79 -6.76
N PHE A 155 -2.12 7.46 -5.83
CA PHE A 155 -1.08 8.44 -6.05
C PHE A 155 0.08 8.14 -5.12
N MET A 156 1.31 8.17 -5.62
CA MET A 156 2.50 8.13 -4.80
C MET A 156 3.53 9.13 -5.33
N ASN A 157 4.19 9.83 -4.41
CA ASN A 157 5.21 10.82 -4.72
C ASN A 157 6.30 10.81 -3.65
N VAL A 158 7.53 10.57 -4.07
CA VAL A 158 8.73 10.83 -3.27
C VAL A 158 9.01 12.33 -3.33
N PHE A 159 9.14 12.99 -2.19
CA PHE A 159 9.19 14.46 -2.15
C PHE A 159 10.41 15.04 -2.89
N ASP A 160 11.54 14.34 -2.81
CA ASP A 160 12.79 14.76 -3.43
C ASP A 160 13.00 14.15 -4.83
N ALA A 161 12.03 13.39 -5.35
CA ALA A 161 12.07 12.76 -6.67
C ALA A 161 10.70 12.81 -7.38
N PRO A 162 10.24 13.99 -7.80
CA PRO A 162 8.95 14.15 -8.49
C PRO A 162 8.83 13.32 -9.78
N GLU A 163 9.95 13.02 -10.44
CA GLU A 163 10.06 12.14 -11.60
C GLU A 163 9.65 10.70 -11.32
N ASN A 164 9.75 10.24 -10.06
CA ASN A 164 9.40 8.89 -9.62
C ASN A 164 7.94 8.76 -9.18
N ARG A 165 7.08 9.68 -9.64
CA ARG A 165 5.66 9.71 -9.31
C ARG A 165 4.92 8.54 -9.93
N ILE A 166 3.98 7.98 -9.16
CA ILE A 166 3.10 6.91 -9.62
C ILE A 166 1.66 7.35 -9.49
N ARG A 167 0.89 7.28 -10.58
CA ARG A 167 -0.57 7.46 -10.60
C ARG A 167 -1.24 6.26 -11.22
N LYS A 168 -2.25 5.72 -10.54
CA LYS A 168 -3.08 4.62 -11.06
C LYS A 168 -4.55 4.96 -10.92
N LEU A 169 -5.32 4.68 -11.97
CA LEU A 169 -6.77 4.79 -11.95
C LEU A 169 -7.37 3.45 -12.36
N GLY A 170 -8.40 3.02 -11.65
CA GLY A 170 -8.98 1.71 -11.88
C GLY A 170 -10.37 1.54 -11.32
N VAL A 171 -10.83 0.30 -11.42
CA VAL A 171 -12.07 -0.19 -10.83
C VAL A 171 -11.76 -1.09 -9.65
N ILE A 172 -12.62 -1.03 -8.63
CA ILE A 172 -12.56 -1.88 -7.45
C ILE A 172 -13.91 -2.57 -7.26
N GLY A 173 -13.86 -3.86 -6.94
CA GLY A 173 -15.01 -4.66 -6.53
C GLY A 173 -14.75 -5.29 -5.17
N VAL A 174 -15.73 -5.23 -4.27
CA VAL A 174 -15.69 -5.87 -2.96
C VAL A 174 -16.93 -6.70 -2.76
N ARG A 175 -16.74 -8.00 -2.53
CA ARG A 175 -17.81 -8.94 -2.21
C ARG A 175 -17.66 -9.41 -0.77
N GLU A 176 -18.64 -9.04 0.06
CA GLU A 176 -18.77 -9.58 1.42
C GLU A 176 -19.83 -10.68 1.42
N PHE A 177 -19.45 -11.88 1.88
CA PHE A 177 -20.35 -13.02 1.90
C PHE A 177 -21.09 -13.10 3.24
N ALA A 178 -22.40 -13.33 3.19
CA ALA A 178 -23.19 -13.62 4.38
C ALA A 178 -22.89 -15.05 4.89
N GLY A 179 -22.74 -15.17 6.22
CA GLY A 179 -22.56 -16.45 6.89
C GLY A 179 -21.15 -17.04 6.75
N ARG A 180 -21.06 -18.36 6.98
CA ARG A 180 -19.81 -19.12 6.90
C ARG A 180 -19.71 -19.74 5.50
N ARG A 181 -18.69 -19.36 4.72
CA ARG A 181 -18.35 -20.00 3.44
C ARG A 181 -16.93 -20.52 3.52
N LEU A 182 -16.68 -21.74 3.02
CA LEU A 182 -15.36 -22.38 3.07
C LEU A 182 -14.80 -22.49 4.50
N HIS A 183 -15.65 -22.75 5.50
CA HIS A 183 -15.30 -22.74 6.93
C HIS A 183 -14.85 -21.38 7.51
N LEU A 184 -14.74 -20.32 6.70
CA LEU A 184 -14.37 -18.97 7.10
C LEU A 184 -15.63 -18.11 7.38
N PRO A 185 -15.75 -17.54 8.59
CA PRO A 185 -16.85 -16.61 8.88
C PRO A 185 -16.62 -15.26 8.20
N ASN A 186 -17.65 -14.75 7.52
CA ASN A 186 -17.67 -13.40 6.91
C ASN A 186 -16.49 -13.15 5.95
N ALA A 187 -16.29 -14.07 5.02
CA ALA A 187 -15.27 -13.92 3.99
C ALA A 187 -15.54 -12.66 3.14
N ARG A 188 -14.47 -11.94 2.81
CA ARG A 188 -14.47 -10.78 1.92
C ARG A 188 -13.51 -11.04 0.77
N LEU A 189 -13.97 -10.86 -0.44
CA LEU A 189 -13.15 -10.84 -1.65
C LEU A 189 -13.04 -9.40 -2.14
N THR A 190 -11.83 -8.93 -2.37
CA THR A 190 -11.56 -7.62 -2.98
C THR A 190 -10.80 -7.86 -4.28
N MET A 191 -11.21 -7.20 -5.36
CA MET A 191 -10.55 -7.23 -6.66
C MET A 191 -10.35 -5.81 -7.14
N VAL A 192 -9.17 -5.52 -7.68
CA VAL A 192 -8.81 -4.24 -8.27
C VAL A 192 -8.21 -4.49 -9.64
N VAL A 193 -8.63 -3.70 -10.63
CA VAL A 193 -7.98 -3.61 -11.94
C VAL A 193 -7.72 -2.13 -12.21
N ALA A 194 -6.46 -1.76 -12.47
CA ALA A 194 -6.06 -0.38 -12.66
C ALA A 194 -5.06 -0.23 -13.78
N LYS A 195 -5.03 0.96 -14.37
CA LYS A 195 -4.04 1.38 -15.37
C LYS A 195 -3.10 2.41 -14.75
N TYR A 196 -1.81 2.29 -15.03
CA TYR A 196 -0.83 3.31 -14.70
C TYR A 196 -1.02 4.51 -15.64
N LEU A 197 -1.34 5.66 -15.06
CA LEU A 197 -1.46 6.94 -15.77
C LEU A 197 -0.13 7.69 -15.82
N GLU A 198 0.73 7.43 -14.84
CA GLU A 198 2.09 7.97 -14.73
C GLU A 198 2.88 6.97 -13.89
N ASP A 199 4.03 6.54 -14.38
CA ASP A 199 5.00 5.68 -13.70
C ASP A 199 6.31 5.70 -14.50
N PRO A 200 7.49 5.75 -13.87
CA PRO A 200 8.77 5.80 -14.60
C PRO A 200 9.00 4.63 -15.57
N SER A 201 8.40 3.46 -15.29
CA SER A 201 8.66 2.22 -16.02
C SER A 201 7.39 1.55 -16.57
N LYS A 202 6.22 1.89 -16.03
CA LYS A 202 4.96 1.16 -16.27
C LYS A 202 3.86 2.02 -16.86
N GLU A 203 4.15 3.22 -17.35
CA GLU A 203 3.13 4.09 -17.93
C GLU A 203 2.30 3.35 -18.99
N GLY A 204 0.98 3.46 -18.88
CA GLY A 204 0.04 2.81 -19.77
C GLY A 204 -0.22 1.31 -19.50
N GLN A 205 0.57 0.66 -18.65
CA GLN A 205 0.38 -0.76 -18.32
C GLN A 205 -0.85 -1.00 -17.42
N TRP A 206 -1.35 -2.23 -17.43
CA TRP A 206 -2.44 -2.68 -16.57
C TRP A 206 -1.92 -3.50 -15.40
N THR A 207 -2.57 -3.35 -14.24
CA THR A 207 -2.33 -4.16 -13.05
C THR A 207 -3.64 -4.70 -12.50
N ALA A 208 -3.60 -5.91 -11.96
CA ALA A 208 -4.71 -6.52 -11.25
C ALA A 208 -4.24 -7.05 -9.90
N ALA A 209 -5.08 -6.89 -8.88
CA ALA A 209 -4.82 -7.41 -7.54
C ALA A 209 -6.10 -8.03 -6.96
N MET A 210 -5.92 -9.10 -6.19
CA MET A 210 -7.00 -9.77 -5.49
C MET A 210 -6.59 -10.03 -4.05
N ALA A 211 -7.51 -9.81 -3.12
CA ALA A 211 -7.31 -10.08 -1.70
C ALA A 211 -8.52 -10.82 -1.12
N VAL A 212 -8.24 -11.80 -0.26
CA VAL A 212 -9.27 -12.50 0.52
C VAL A 212 -9.04 -12.16 1.98
N GLY A 213 -10.07 -11.66 2.64
CA GLY A 213 -10.08 -11.35 4.06
C GLY A 213 -11.15 -12.17 4.80
N PHE A 214 -10.94 -12.37 6.09
CA PHE A 214 -11.91 -13.00 6.99
C PHE A 214 -11.77 -12.35 8.37
N ARG A 215 -12.84 -12.37 9.16
CA ARG A 215 -12.80 -11.92 10.56
C ARG A 215 -12.79 -13.14 11.47
N THR A 216 -11.69 -13.38 12.16
CA THR A 216 -11.67 -14.28 13.33
C THR A 216 -12.37 -13.55 14.48
N ARG A 217 -13.34 -14.20 15.11
CA ARG A 217 -13.93 -13.72 16.37
C ARG A 217 -12.94 -13.89 17.50
#